data_AF-F0WNE7-F1
#
_entry.id   AF-F0WNE7-F1
#
_cell.length_a   1.000
_cell.length_b   1.000
_cell.length_c   1.000
_cell.angle_alpha   90.00
_cell.angle_beta   90.00
_cell.angle_gamma   90.00
#
_symmetry.space_group_name_H-M   'P 1'
#
loop_
_entity.id
_entity.type
_entity.pdbx_description
1 polymer ?
#
loop_
_entity_poly.entity_id
_entity_poly.type
_entity_poly.pdbx_seq_one_letter_code
_entity_poly.pdbx_strand_id
1 'polypeptide(L)'
;MIMVFHMAGLGTTEIAHMTGRCAQTIRRVIHPPPPTTCKLPGPKSLLSDRDIRRIVRAAAAGEPSAAMLKHELNISGSVRTIQRTLARVDWLEYTKMVNTLPLTAEDMLDRVAWEKSMLPLKLPMVLMDYNTIGATSAFQHVRLSEDKKAKFQSWYGVLSVPLVSQILSCWWGDTIRKTIFTQFLRIFSLLHT
;
A
#
# COMPACT_ATOMS: atom_id res chain seq x y z
N MET A 1 -27.48 29.50 12.81
CA MET A 1 -28.18 30.31 13.82
C MET A 1 -27.69 31.76 13.85
N ILE A 2 -26.39 32.05 14.08
CA ILE A 2 -25.86 33.43 14.17
C ILE A 2 -26.20 34.29 12.94
N MET A 3 -26.01 33.78 11.71
CA MET A 3 -26.33 34.51 10.48
C MET A 3 -27.83 34.84 10.33
N VAL A 4 -28.70 33.95 10.77
CA VAL A 4 -30.16 34.14 10.70
C VAL A 4 -30.59 35.33 11.56
N PHE A 5 -30.06 35.43 12.77
CA PHE A 5 -30.35 36.56 13.66
C PHE A 5 -29.74 37.87 13.15
N HIS A 6 -28.56 37.82 12.54
CA HIS A 6 -27.96 39.00 11.94
C HIS A 6 -28.78 39.52 10.75
N MET A 7 -29.30 38.63 9.90
CA MET A 7 -30.19 39.00 8.78
C MET A 7 -31.55 39.53 9.26
N ALA A 8 -32.01 39.10 10.45
CA ALA A 8 -33.19 39.64 11.11
C ALA A 8 -32.96 41.02 11.77
N GLY A 9 -31.74 41.59 11.65
CA GLY A 9 -31.41 42.92 12.16
C GLY A 9 -31.03 42.97 13.65
N LEU A 10 -30.86 41.82 14.31
CA LEU A 10 -30.49 41.78 15.73
C LEU A 10 -29.04 42.25 15.95
N GLY A 11 -28.83 42.98 17.05
CA GLY A 11 -27.52 43.48 17.43
C GLY A 11 -26.58 42.37 17.88
N THR A 12 -25.27 42.55 17.71
CA THR A 12 -24.27 41.51 18.05
C THR A 12 -24.29 41.06 19.51
N THR A 13 -24.61 41.97 20.44
CA THR A 13 -24.76 41.67 21.88
C THR A 13 -25.99 40.83 22.15
N GLU A 14 -27.11 41.12 21.51
CA GLU A 14 -28.36 40.36 21.66
C GLU A 14 -28.22 38.94 21.09
N ILE A 15 -27.57 38.83 19.93
CA ILE A 15 -27.17 37.53 19.37
C ILE A 15 -26.25 36.78 20.34
N ALA A 16 -25.34 37.46 21.05
CA ALA A 16 -24.46 36.83 22.04
C ALA A 16 -25.25 36.24 23.20
N HIS A 17 -26.21 36.98 23.75
CA HIS A 17 -27.08 36.49 24.82
C HIS A 17 -27.98 35.34 24.36
N MET A 18 -28.59 35.45 23.18
CA MET A 18 -29.49 34.42 22.64
C MET A 18 -28.74 33.13 22.24
N THR A 19 -27.51 33.24 21.74
CA THR A 19 -26.72 32.07 21.26
C THR A 19 -25.74 31.53 22.31
N GLY A 20 -25.53 32.23 23.42
CA GLY A 20 -24.52 31.90 24.43
C GLY A 20 -23.07 31.97 23.92
N ARG A 21 -22.82 32.71 22.83
CA ARG A 21 -21.49 32.84 22.21
C ARG A 21 -20.92 34.21 22.53
N CYS A 22 -19.59 34.30 22.64
CA CYS A 22 -18.96 35.60 22.88
C CYS A 22 -19.14 36.53 21.67
N ALA A 23 -19.28 37.83 21.95
CA ALA A 23 -19.49 38.85 20.92
C ALA A 23 -18.35 38.85 19.87
N GLN A 24 -17.13 38.51 20.26
CA GLN A 24 -16.00 38.41 19.33
C GLN A 24 -16.16 37.26 18.33
N THR A 25 -16.67 36.10 18.75
CA THR A 25 -16.99 35.00 17.84
C THR A 25 -18.07 35.42 16.87
N ILE A 26 -19.13 36.08 17.34
CA ILE A 26 -20.21 36.58 16.48
C ILE A 26 -19.67 37.58 15.44
N ARG A 27 -18.85 38.54 15.87
CA ARG A 27 -18.16 39.48 14.96
C ARG A 27 -17.32 38.76 13.91
N ARG A 28 -16.58 37.70 14.28
CA ARG A 28 -15.78 36.91 13.32
C ARG A 28 -16.63 36.11 12.33
N VAL A 29 -17.87 35.75 12.67
CA VAL A 29 -18.76 35.06 11.73
C VAL A 29 -19.46 36.08 10.81
N ILE A 30 -19.89 37.22 11.35
CA ILE A 30 -20.58 38.28 10.59
C ILE A 30 -19.60 39.01 9.66
N HIS A 31 -18.43 39.36 10.18
CA HIS A 31 -17.35 40.02 9.46
C HIS A 31 -16.13 39.09 9.51
N PRO A 32 -16.10 38.04 8.67
CA PRO A 32 -14.95 37.16 8.61
C PRO A 32 -13.71 38.00 8.28
N PRO A 33 -12.61 37.88 9.05
CA PRO A 33 -11.37 38.53 8.66
C PRO A 33 -10.97 38.02 7.26
N PRO A 34 -10.23 38.83 6.48
CA PRO A 34 -9.67 38.34 5.23
C PRO A 34 -8.91 37.04 5.51
N PRO A 35 -8.90 36.06 4.59
CA PRO A 35 -8.33 34.74 4.86
C PRO A 35 -6.84 34.88 5.22
N THR A 36 -6.57 34.97 6.52
CA THR A 36 -5.23 35.06 7.07
C THR A 36 -4.64 33.67 7.04
N THR A 37 -4.06 33.35 5.89
CA THR A 37 -3.01 32.35 5.65
C THR A 37 -3.34 30.89 5.99
N CYS A 38 -2.85 30.03 5.11
CA CYS A 38 -2.73 28.57 5.18
C CYS A 38 -2.99 27.95 6.57
N LYS A 39 -3.83 26.90 6.59
CA LYS A 39 -4.02 26.01 7.75
C LYS A 39 -2.70 25.82 8.50
N LEU A 40 -2.75 25.94 9.83
CA LEU A 40 -1.57 25.74 10.68
C LEU A 40 -0.82 24.49 10.21
N PRO A 41 0.49 24.59 9.93
CA PRO A 41 1.25 23.44 9.48
C PRO A 41 1.16 22.36 10.55
N GLY A 42 0.84 21.14 10.14
CA GLY A 42 0.84 20.00 11.02
C GLY A 42 2.24 19.69 11.57
N PRO A 43 2.36 18.76 12.53
CA PRO A 43 3.65 18.30 13.02
C PRO A 43 4.55 17.83 11.87
N LYS A 44 5.85 18.11 11.97
CA LYS A 44 6.85 17.61 11.01
C LYS A 44 6.82 16.08 11.00
N SER A 45 6.95 15.48 9.82
CA SER A 45 7.03 14.03 9.70
C SER A 45 8.27 13.51 10.42
N LEU A 46 8.12 12.38 11.11
CA LEU A 46 9.24 11.69 11.77
C LEU A 46 10.25 11.14 10.75
N LEU A 47 9.77 10.78 9.55
CA LEU A 47 10.61 10.30 8.46
C LEU A 47 10.96 11.43 7.52
N SER A 48 12.23 11.46 7.09
CA SER A 48 12.66 12.34 6.02
C SER A 48 12.15 11.83 4.67
N ASP A 49 12.02 12.71 3.68
CA ASP A 49 11.62 12.30 2.32
C ASP A 49 12.62 11.30 1.71
N ARG A 50 13.89 11.39 2.10
CA ARG A 50 14.93 10.44 1.69
C ARG A 50 14.63 9.04 2.23
N ASP A 51 14.25 8.93 3.48
CA ASP A 51 13.91 7.65 4.11
C ASP A 51 12.65 7.07 3.51
N ILE A 52 11.62 7.89 3.27
CA ILE A 52 10.40 7.47 2.58
C ILE A 52 10.75 6.88 1.20
N ARG A 53 11.58 7.57 0.40
CA ARG A 53 12.02 7.06 -0.90
C ARG A 53 12.85 5.78 -0.81
N ARG A 54 13.63 5.59 0.25
CA ARG A 54 14.41 4.36 0.46
C ARG A 54 13.50 3.18 0.83
N ILE A 55 12.57 3.41 1.76
CA ILE A 55 11.55 2.43 2.17
C ILE A 55 10.76 1.96 0.94
N VAL A 56 10.22 2.90 0.17
CA VAL A 56 9.35 2.61 -0.97
C VAL A 56 10.11 1.87 -2.08
N ARG A 57 11.36 2.24 -2.36
CA ARG A 57 12.19 1.52 -3.33
C ARG A 57 12.56 0.12 -2.87
N ALA A 58 12.91 -0.06 -1.60
CA ALA A 58 13.22 -1.38 -1.05
C ALA A 58 11.99 -2.30 -1.06
N ALA A 59 10.82 -1.76 -0.69
CA ALA A 59 9.55 -2.48 -0.76
C ALA A 59 9.11 -2.80 -2.19
N ALA A 60 9.51 -2.01 -3.19
CA ALA A 60 9.21 -2.29 -4.59
C ALA A 60 10.19 -3.30 -5.23
N ALA A 61 11.40 -3.42 -4.70
CA ALA A 61 12.45 -4.28 -5.24
C ALA A 61 12.34 -5.74 -4.80
N GLY A 62 11.59 -6.03 -3.75
CA GLY A 62 11.40 -7.40 -3.25
C GLY A 62 10.25 -7.47 -2.25
N GLU A 63 10.17 -8.58 -1.52
CA GLU A 63 9.11 -8.86 -0.55
C GLU A 63 9.59 -8.77 0.93
N PRO A 64 10.30 -7.71 1.38
CA PRO A 64 10.72 -7.61 2.76
C PRO A 64 9.54 -7.19 3.66
N SER A 65 9.43 -7.83 4.82
CA SER A 65 8.49 -7.38 5.85
C SER A 65 8.87 -5.97 6.36
N ALA A 66 7.90 -5.21 6.85
CA ALA A 66 8.16 -3.87 7.42
C ALA A 66 9.16 -3.89 8.59
N ALA A 67 9.24 -5.01 9.32
CA ALA A 67 10.24 -5.20 10.38
C ALA A 67 11.66 -5.37 9.81
N MET A 68 11.80 -6.16 8.75
CA MET A 68 13.07 -6.32 8.03
C MET A 68 13.53 -5.00 7.42
N LEU A 69 12.62 -4.27 6.77
CA LEU A 69 12.91 -2.94 6.22
C LEU A 69 13.44 -1.96 7.27
N LYS A 70 12.90 -2.00 8.50
CA LYS A 70 13.41 -1.17 9.59
C LYS A 70 14.86 -1.50 9.92
N HIS A 71 15.18 -2.80 10.01
CA HIS A 71 16.49 -3.29 10.38
C HIS A 71 17.53 -3.03 9.27
N GLU A 72 17.21 -3.39 8.03
CA GLU A 72 18.11 -3.24 6.87
C GLU A 72 18.43 -1.79 6.54
N LEU A 73 17.43 -0.90 6.63
CA LEU A 73 17.60 0.51 6.29
C LEU A 73 18.03 1.37 7.49
N ASN A 74 18.09 0.78 8.69
CA ASN A 74 18.40 1.40 9.98
C ASN A 74 17.60 2.70 10.22
N ILE A 75 16.27 2.61 10.11
CA ILE A 75 15.38 3.78 10.18
C ILE A 75 14.98 4.03 11.63
N SER A 76 15.08 5.29 12.06
CA SER A 76 14.73 5.73 13.43
C SER A 76 13.25 5.49 13.78
N GLY A 77 12.36 5.48 12.79
CA GLY A 77 10.92 5.29 12.99
C GLY A 77 10.50 3.91 13.47
N SER A 78 9.33 3.83 14.10
CA SER A 78 8.70 2.55 14.47
C SER A 78 8.32 1.73 13.23
N VAL A 79 8.18 0.41 13.38
CA VAL A 79 7.64 -0.48 12.33
C VAL A 79 6.26 0.01 11.87
N ARG A 80 5.45 0.50 12.80
CA ARG A 80 4.12 1.06 12.50
C ARG A 80 4.22 2.29 11.59
N THR A 81 5.23 3.13 11.76
CA THR A 81 5.47 4.31 10.91
C THR A 81 5.77 3.90 9.48
N ILE A 82 6.60 2.86 9.28
CA ILE A 82 6.91 2.29 7.96
C ILE A 82 5.62 1.75 7.33
N GLN A 83 4.83 0.96 8.07
CA GLN A 83 3.56 0.44 7.57
C GLN A 83 2.58 1.55 7.15
N ARG A 84 2.44 2.62 7.95
CA ARG A 84 1.59 3.77 7.56
C ARG A 84 2.10 4.45 6.30
N THR A 85 3.42 4.52 6.13
CA THR A 85 4.04 5.15 4.97
C THR A 85 3.77 4.31 3.71
N LEU A 86 3.95 2.99 3.79
CA LEU A 86 3.66 2.07 2.69
C LEU A 86 2.17 2.05 2.34
N ALA A 87 1.27 2.09 3.34
CA ALA A 87 -0.18 2.12 3.12
C ALA A 87 -0.69 3.40 2.42
N ARG A 88 0.13 4.46 2.34
CA ARG A 88 -0.19 5.69 1.59
C ARG A 88 0.21 5.62 0.12
N VAL A 89 0.88 4.55 -0.31
CA VAL A 89 1.37 4.39 -1.67
C VAL A 89 0.35 3.62 -2.49
N ASP A 90 -0.33 4.29 -3.42
CA ASP A 90 -1.48 3.73 -4.15
C ASP A 90 -1.15 2.53 -5.05
N TRP A 91 0.12 2.40 -5.45
CA TRP A 91 0.58 1.32 -6.33
C TRP A 91 1.19 0.14 -5.59
N LEU A 92 1.31 0.22 -4.26
CA LEU A 92 1.83 -0.88 -3.45
C LEU A 92 0.67 -1.58 -2.74
N GLU A 93 0.46 -2.85 -3.08
CA GLU A 93 -0.60 -3.64 -2.47
C GLU A 93 -0.07 -4.39 -1.24
N TYR A 94 -0.63 -4.08 -0.06
CA TYR A 94 -0.29 -4.80 1.15
C TYR A 94 -0.99 -6.15 1.16
N THR A 95 -0.23 -7.22 0.89
CA THR A 95 -0.71 -8.59 1.08
C THR A 95 -0.23 -9.10 2.44
N LYS A 96 -1.16 -9.56 3.27
CA LYS A 96 -0.82 -10.17 4.55
C LYS A 96 -0.03 -11.44 4.29
N MET A 97 1.10 -11.62 4.98
CA MET A 97 1.84 -12.87 4.94
C MET A 97 0.91 -14.03 5.30
N VAL A 98 0.88 -15.05 4.46
CA VAL A 98 0.16 -16.30 4.72
C VAL A 98 0.94 -17.05 5.81
N ASN A 99 0.64 -16.74 7.07
CA ASN A 99 1.21 -17.42 8.23
C ASN A 99 0.40 -18.69 8.56
N THR A 100 0.13 -19.51 7.54
CA THR A 100 -0.36 -20.86 7.75
C THR A 100 0.83 -21.79 7.63
N LEU A 101 1.12 -22.52 8.71
CA LEU A 101 1.88 -23.75 8.60
C LEU A 101 1.18 -24.64 7.55
N PRO A 102 1.93 -25.43 6.77
CA PRO A 102 1.31 -26.42 5.89
C PRO A 102 0.43 -27.31 6.76
N LEU A 103 -0.88 -27.23 6.56
CA LEU A 103 -1.83 -28.00 7.35
C LEU A 103 -1.65 -29.46 6.95
N THR A 104 -1.13 -30.28 7.86
CA THR A 104 -0.95 -31.70 7.59
C THR A 104 -2.30 -32.42 7.63
N ALA A 105 -2.38 -33.59 7.01
CA ALA A 105 -3.59 -34.41 7.07
C ALA A 105 -3.97 -34.77 8.52
N GLU A 106 -2.97 -34.97 9.38
CA GLU A 106 -3.15 -35.22 10.81
C GLU A 106 -3.77 -34.03 11.53
N ASP A 107 -3.26 -32.81 11.30
CA ASP A 107 -3.84 -31.58 11.86
C ASP A 107 -5.30 -31.37 11.43
N MET A 108 -5.65 -31.77 10.20
CA MET A 108 -7.04 -31.70 9.71
C MET A 108 -7.94 -32.69 10.46
N LEU A 109 -7.47 -33.91 10.70
CA LEU A 109 -8.20 -34.91 11.46
C LEU A 109 -8.40 -34.49 12.92
N ASP A 110 -7.36 -33.94 13.55
CA ASP A 110 -7.44 -33.45 14.92
C ASP A 110 -8.43 -32.29 15.06
N ARG A 111 -8.46 -31.38 14.07
CA ARG A 111 -9.48 -30.31 14.03
C ARG A 111 -10.89 -30.85 13.89
N VAL A 112 -11.11 -31.83 13.01
CA VAL A 112 -12.42 -32.47 12.84
C VAL A 112 -12.82 -33.25 14.08
N ALA A 113 -11.88 -33.92 14.75
CA ALA A 113 -12.12 -34.62 16.00
C ALA A 113 -12.48 -33.63 17.12
N TRP A 114 -11.73 -32.53 17.23
CA TRP A 114 -12.03 -31.44 18.16
C TRP A 114 -13.41 -30.83 17.88
N GLU A 115 -13.72 -30.51 16.62
CA GLU A 115 -15.02 -29.97 16.21
C GLU A 115 -16.18 -30.91 16.58
N LYS A 116 -16.05 -32.21 16.28
CA LYS A 116 -17.03 -33.24 16.66
C LYS A 116 -17.19 -33.38 18.18
N SER A 117 -16.12 -33.15 18.95
CA SER A 117 -16.16 -33.23 20.41
C SER A 117 -16.78 -31.99 21.06
N MET A 118 -16.58 -30.80 20.47
CA MET A 118 -17.03 -29.52 21.03
C MET A 118 -18.39 -29.03 20.51
N LEU A 119 -18.87 -29.54 19.37
CA LEU A 119 -20.21 -29.24 18.88
C LEU A 119 -21.18 -30.38 19.23
N PRO A 120 -21.99 -30.23 20.30
CA PRO A 120 -23.00 -31.23 20.66
C PRO A 120 -24.16 -31.21 19.66
N LEU A 121 -24.02 -32.04 18.62
CA LEU A 121 -25.04 -32.72 17.79
C LEU A 121 -26.11 -31.93 17.01
N LYS A 122 -26.29 -32.44 15.77
CA LYS A 122 -27.49 -32.49 14.91
C LYS A 122 -27.84 -31.24 14.09
N LEU A 123 -27.19 -31.13 12.93
CA LEU A 123 -27.89 -30.79 11.70
C LEU A 123 -27.72 -31.94 10.70
N PRO A 124 -28.79 -32.36 10.00
CA PRO A 124 -28.68 -33.38 8.95
C PRO A 124 -27.78 -32.84 7.83
N MET A 125 -26.87 -33.71 7.39
CA MET A 125 -25.90 -33.52 6.32
C MET A 125 -26.43 -32.70 5.13
N VAL A 126 -25.61 -31.76 4.67
CA VAL A 126 -25.17 -31.81 3.28
C VAL A 126 -23.66 -32.00 3.35
N LEU A 127 -23.23 -33.24 3.16
CA LEU A 127 -21.84 -33.56 2.88
C LEU A 127 -21.51 -32.86 1.56
N MET A 128 -20.97 -31.64 1.64
CA MET A 128 -20.33 -31.03 0.49
C MET A 128 -19.02 -31.79 0.32
N ASP A 129 -19.01 -32.73 -0.61
CA ASP A 129 -17.81 -33.42 -1.04
C ASP A 129 -16.74 -32.38 -1.39
N TYR A 130 -15.71 -32.30 -0.55
CA TYR A 130 -14.58 -31.36 -0.68
C TYR A 130 -13.79 -31.56 -1.99
N ASN A 131 -14.07 -32.65 -2.72
CA ASN A 131 -13.51 -32.93 -4.04
C ASN A 131 -14.08 -32.06 -5.17
N THR A 132 -15.13 -31.26 -4.94
CA THR A 132 -15.64 -30.31 -5.96
C THR A 132 -14.96 -28.93 -5.90
N ILE A 133 -14.21 -28.62 -4.82
CA ILE A 133 -13.42 -27.37 -4.72
C ILE A 133 -11.98 -27.59 -5.26
N GLY A 134 -11.68 -28.79 -5.74
CA GLY A 134 -10.45 -29.12 -6.46
C GLY A 134 -10.54 -28.80 -7.96
N ALA A 135 -10.87 -27.56 -8.34
CA ALA A 135 -10.78 -27.13 -9.75
C ALA A 135 -10.56 -25.61 -9.97
N THR A 136 -10.11 -24.87 -8.96
CA THR A 136 -9.48 -23.55 -9.18
C THR A 136 -8.14 -23.48 -8.45
N SER A 137 -7.28 -24.47 -8.71
CA SER A 137 -5.84 -24.31 -8.51
C SER A 137 -5.29 -23.36 -9.59
N ALA A 138 -5.66 -22.09 -9.52
CA ALA A 138 -4.97 -21.05 -10.25
C ALA A 138 -3.72 -20.68 -9.44
N PHE A 139 -2.58 -21.27 -9.83
CA PHE A 139 -1.23 -20.81 -9.51
C PHE A 139 -1.15 -19.29 -9.54
N GLN A 140 -0.88 -18.62 -8.41
CA GLN A 140 -0.63 -17.18 -8.44
C GLN A 140 0.56 -16.79 -7.55
N HIS A 141 1.71 -16.83 -8.23
CA HIS A 141 2.86 -15.97 -8.00
C HIS A 141 2.46 -14.49 -8.01
N VAL A 142 3.31 -13.64 -7.43
CA VAL A 142 3.31 -12.18 -7.69
C VAL A 142 3.25 -11.94 -9.20
N ARG A 143 2.05 -11.59 -9.67
CA ARG A 143 1.81 -11.27 -11.08
C ARG A 143 1.54 -9.78 -11.13
N LEU A 144 2.46 -9.03 -11.73
CA LEU A 144 2.07 -7.79 -12.39
C LEU A 144 0.82 -8.13 -13.24
N SER A 145 -0.31 -7.43 -13.03
CA SER A 145 -1.48 -7.65 -13.87
C SER A 145 -1.04 -7.46 -15.32
N GLU A 146 -1.47 -8.36 -16.21
CA GLU A 146 -0.97 -8.38 -17.60
C GLU A 146 -1.29 -7.06 -18.33
N ASP A 147 -2.40 -6.42 -17.94
CA ASP A 147 -2.78 -5.08 -18.38
C ASP A 147 -1.73 -4.00 -18.06
N LYS A 148 -0.99 -4.16 -16.95
CA LYS A 148 0.07 -3.24 -16.53
C LYS A 148 1.43 -3.60 -17.14
N LYS A 149 1.69 -4.87 -17.45
CA LYS A 149 2.89 -5.29 -18.21
C LYS A 149 2.88 -4.74 -19.63
N ALA A 150 1.73 -4.78 -20.31
CA ALA A 150 1.56 -4.19 -21.63
C ALA A 150 1.80 -2.67 -21.62
N LYS A 151 1.37 -1.98 -20.57
CA LYS A 151 1.59 -0.54 -20.39
C LYS A 151 3.07 -0.19 -20.13
N PHE A 152 3.78 -1.07 -19.42
CA PHE A 152 5.23 -0.95 -19.21
C PHE A 152 6.02 -1.25 -20.49
N GLN A 153 5.62 -2.25 -21.29
CA GLN A 153 6.24 -2.55 -22.60
C GLN A 153 5.96 -1.47 -23.66
N SER A 154 4.77 -0.86 -23.66
CA SER A 154 4.45 0.26 -24.57
C SER A 154 5.34 1.48 -24.32
N TRP A 155 5.79 1.70 -23.08
CA TRP A 155 6.76 2.76 -22.75
C TRP A 155 8.16 2.49 -23.31
N TYR A 156 8.56 1.23 -23.47
CA TYR A 156 9.86 0.84 -24.03
C TYR A 156 9.83 0.54 -25.53
N GLY A 157 8.66 0.32 -26.12
CA GLY A 157 8.48 0.01 -27.55
C GLY A 157 8.69 1.18 -28.52
N VAL A 158 8.99 2.39 -28.02
CA VAL A 158 9.19 3.60 -28.84
C VAL A 158 10.67 3.99 -28.98
N LEU A 159 11.59 3.33 -28.27
CA LEU A 159 13.01 3.66 -28.32
C LEU A 159 13.79 2.64 -29.15
N SER A 160 14.17 3.07 -30.35
CA SER A 160 15.06 2.37 -31.28
C SER A 160 16.33 1.87 -30.56
N VAL A 161 16.67 0.61 -30.86
CA VAL A 161 17.70 -0.24 -30.24
C VAL A 161 19.13 0.36 -30.14
N PRO A 162 19.59 1.32 -30.96
CA PRO A 162 20.97 1.82 -30.81
C PRO A 162 21.18 2.68 -29.55
N LEU A 163 20.15 3.38 -29.07
CA LEU A 163 20.31 4.35 -27.97
C LEU A 163 20.41 3.66 -26.59
N VAL A 164 19.73 2.52 -26.43
CA VAL A 164 19.73 1.74 -25.18
C VAL A 164 21.09 1.08 -24.93
N SER A 165 21.80 0.68 -25.99
CA SER A 165 23.16 0.14 -25.89
C SER A 165 24.20 1.20 -25.47
N GLN A 166 24.05 2.45 -25.94
CA GLN A 166 24.91 3.56 -25.52
C GLN A 166 24.64 3.98 -24.06
N ILE A 167 23.38 3.98 -23.61
CA ILE A 167 23.05 4.35 -22.22
C ILE A 167 23.51 3.25 -21.23
N LEU A 168 23.36 1.98 -21.59
CA LEU A 168 23.77 0.85 -20.72
C LEU A 168 25.30 0.70 -20.63
N SER A 169 26.06 1.10 -21.64
CA SER A 169 27.52 1.02 -21.62
C SER A 169 28.18 2.06 -20.70
N CYS A 170 27.50 3.17 -20.39
CA CYS A 170 27.97 4.21 -19.46
C CYS A 170 27.69 3.91 -17.97
N TRP A 171 26.86 2.90 -17.65
CA TRP A 171 26.36 2.68 -16.27
C TRP A 171 26.95 1.45 -15.55
N TRP A 172 27.71 0.60 -16.23
CA TRP A 172 28.29 -0.60 -15.64
C TRP A 172 29.79 -0.69 -15.89
N GLY A 173 30.58 -0.63 -14.81
CA GLY A 173 32.02 -0.88 -14.85
C GLY A 173 32.35 -2.30 -15.34
N ASP A 174 33.47 -2.42 -16.06
CA ASP A 174 33.81 -3.51 -16.98
C ASP A 174 33.89 -4.92 -16.39
N THR A 175 33.92 -5.08 -15.07
CA THR A 175 34.15 -6.40 -14.43
C THR A 175 32.91 -7.30 -14.42
N ILE A 176 31.71 -6.74 -14.54
CA ILE A 176 30.43 -7.51 -14.51
C ILE A 176 29.93 -7.87 -15.93
N ARG A 177 30.59 -7.35 -16.98
CA ARG A 177 30.13 -7.43 -18.38
C ARG A 177 30.05 -8.85 -18.96
N LYS A 178 30.91 -9.78 -18.56
CA LYS A 178 31.05 -11.05 -19.31
C LYS A 178 30.14 -12.18 -18.81
N THR A 179 29.72 -12.17 -17.55
CA THR A 179 28.97 -13.30 -16.99
C THR A 179 27.46 -13.12 -17.16
N ILE A 180 26.95 -11.90 -16.92
CA ILE A 180 25.51 -11.62 -16.97
C ILE A 180 25.01 -11.46 -18.40
N PHE A 181 25.79 -10.82 -19.29
CA PHE A 181 25.40 -10.62 -20.68
C PHE A 181 25.32 -11.94 -21.47
N THR A 182 26.22 -12.88 -21.18
CA THR A 182 26.23 -14.20 -21.82
C THR A 182 25.10 -15.10 -21.31
N GLN A 183 24.68 -14.95 -20.05
CA GLN A 183 23.46 -15.61 -19.55
C GLN A 183 22.20 -15.01 -20.15
N PHE A 184 22.14 -13.69 -20.31
CA PHE A 184 21.00 -13.01 -20.90
C PHE A 184 20.79 -13.37 -22.38
N LEU A 185 21.88 -13.47 -23.16
CA LEU A 185 21.82 -13.91 -24.56
C LEU A 185 21.45 -15.39 -24.72
N ARG A 186 21.88 -16.27 -23.80
CA ARG A 186 21.46 -17.70 -23.80
C ARG A 186 19.97 -17.88 -23.54
N ILE A 187 19.39 -17.06 -22.65
CA ILE A 187 17.95 -17.10 -22.36
C ILE A 187 17.16 -16.56 -23.57
N PHE A 188 17.71 -15.55 -24.26
CA PHE A 188 17.06 -14.97 -25.42
C PHE A 188 17.09 -15.89 -26.66
N SER A 189 18.15 -16.68 -26.87
CA SER A 189 18.21 -17.63 -27.99
C SER A 189 17.32 -18.86 -27.81
N LEU A 190 17.02 -19.25 -26.56
CA LEU A 190 16.13 -20.39 -26.26
C LEU A 190 14.64 -20.05 -26.40
N LEU A 191 14.29 -18.75 -26.42
CA LEU A 191 12.90 -18.29 -26.57
C LEU A 191 12.48 -18.09 -28.04
N HIS A 192 13.38 -18.28 -29.01
CA HIS A 192 13.15 -17.92 -30.41
C HIS A 192 13.41 -19.04 -31.44
N THR A 193 13.34 -20.30 -30.99
CA THR A 193 13.19 -21.51 -31.82
C THR A 193 11.90 -22.21 -31.42
#